data_AF-R9GSK2-F1
#
_entry.id   AF-R9GSK2-F1
#
_cell.length_a   1.000
_cell.length_b   1.000
_cell.length_c   1.000
_cell.angle_alpha   90.00
_cell.angle_beta   90.00
_cell.angle_gamma   90.00
#
_symmetry.space_group_name_H-M   'P 1'
#
loop_
_entity.id
_entity.type
_entity.pdbx_description
1 polymer ?
#
loop_
_entity_poly.entity_id
_entity_poly.type
_entity_poly.pdbx_seq_one_letter_code
_entity_poly.pdbx_strand_id
1 'polypeptide(L)' 'MDIRKWGKGMIWVNGHNLGKYWSIGLQQTIYLPAEWLKKEKNEMVVLELIKPQQKVLSSLSKPILNELR' A
#
# COMPACT_ATOMS: atom_id res chain seq x y z
N MET A 1 -0.24 -3.54 -4.10
CA MET A 1 0.03 -2.09 -3.97
C MET A 1 1.51 -1.87 -3.74
N ASP A 2 2.19 -1.12 -4.60
CA ASP A 2 3.64 -0.86 -4.58
C ASP A 2 3.99 0.27 -3.60
N ILE A 3 4.73 -0.06 -2.54
CA ILE A 3 5.11 0.87 -1.48
C ILE A 3 6.55 1.37 -1.60
N ARG A 4 7.31 1.00 -2.65
CA ARG A 4 8.74 1.35 -2.78
C ARG A 4 8.99 2.86 -2.79
N LYS A 5 8.02 3.64 -3.29
CA LYS A 5 8.08 5.11 -3.31
C LYS A 5 7.55 5.77 -2.03
N TRP A 6 7.04 4.98 -1.09
CA TRP A 6 6.47 5.45 0.18
C TRP A 6 7.50 5.30 1.32
N GLY A 7 7.18 5.84 2.50
CA GLY A 7 8.00 5.76 3.70
C GLY A 7 7.56 4.61 4.61
N LYS A 8 6.83 4.97 5.68
CA LYS A 8 6.29 4.04 6.68
C LYS A 8 4.90 4.49 7.09
N GLY A 9 4.00 3.55 7.31
CA GLY A 9 2.67 3.87 7.79
C GLY A 9 1.67 2.72 7.68
N MET A 10 0.40 3.06 7.44
CA MET A 10 -0.72 2.12 7.36
C MET A 10 -1.66 2.49 6.23
N ILE A 11 -2.35 1.50 5.66
CA ILE A 11 -3.28 1.72 4.54
C ILE A 11 -4.63 1.08 4.85
N TRP A 12 -5.70 1.78 4.47
CA TRP A 12 -7.06 1.28 4.47
C TRP A 12 -7.65 1.37 3.07
N VAL A 13 -8.48 0.39 2.71
CA VAL A 13 -9.31 0.42 1.50
C VAL A 13 -10.75 0.12 1.89
N ASN A 14 -11.66 1.03 1.55
CA ASN A 14 -13.09 0.93 1.89
C ASN A 14 -13.34 0.63 3.39
N GLY A 15 -12.55 1.24 4.28
CA GLY A 15 -12.63 1.03 5.74
C GLY A 15 -11.88 -0.20 6.26
N HIS A 16 -11.44 -1.13 5.40
CA HIS A 16 -10.66 -2.30 5.81
C HIS A 16 -9.17 -1.95 5.96
N ASN A 17 -8.58 -2.32 7.10
CA ASN A 17 -7.16 -2.11 7.37
C ASN A 17 -6.32 -3.16 6.64
N LEU A 18 -5.53 -2.74 5.65
CA LEU A 18 -4.59 -3.59 4.92
C LEU A 18 -3.29 -3.87 5.69
N GLY A 19 -3.06 -3.11 6.77
CA GLY A 19 -1.93 -3.27 7.64
C GLY A 19 -0.83 -2.24 7.43
N LYS A 20 0.30 -2.51 8.08
CA LYS A 20 1.49 -1.66 8.08
C LYS A 20 2.33 -1.86 6.82
N TYR A 21 2.95 -0.79 6.34
CA TYR A 21 4.01 -0.85 5.34
C TYR A 21 5.26 -0.14 5.83
N TRP A 22 6.42 -0.56 5.32
CA TRP A 22 7.68 0.13 5.52
C TRP A 22 8.61 -0.18 4.34
N SER A 23 9.01 0.85 3.61
CA SER A 23 9.78 0.69 2.36
C SER A 23 11.22 0.21 2.52
N ILE A 24 11.70 -0.03 3.75
CA ILE A 24 13.01 -0.65 3.98
C ILE A 24 13.04 -2.13 3.56
N GLY A 25 11.87 -2.80 3.46
CA GLY A 25 11.75 -4.17 2.97
C GLY A 25 11.71 -5.24 4.06
N LEU A 26 11.76 -6.54 3.73
CA LEU A 26 11.80 -7.13 2.37
C LEU A 26 10.48 -7.02 1.58
N GLN A 27 9.37 -6.83 2.29
CA GLN A 27 8.05 -6.69 1.69
C GLN A 27 7.88 -5.28 1.11
N GLN A 28 7.81 -5.19 -0.21
CA GLN A 28 7.64 -3.95 -0.97
C GLN A 28 6.24 -3.80 -1.61
N THR A 29 5.36 -4.77 -1.34
CA THR A 29 3.96 -4.68 -1.74
C THR A 29 3.00 -5.11 -0.63
N ILE A 30 1.86 -4.43 -0.53
CA ILE A 30 0.70 -4.88 0.24
C ILE A 30 -0.33 -5.52 -0.71
N TYR A 31 -0.86 -6.67 -0.30
CA TYR A 31 -1.95 -7.36 -1.01
C TYR A 31 -3.29 -6.68 -0.69
N LEU A 32 -4.09 -6.44 -1.72
CA LEU A 32 -5.46 -5.94 -1.61
C LEU A 32 -6.41 -7.04 -2.12
N PRO A 33 -7.20 -7.68 -1.24
CA PRO A 33 -8.20 -8.65 -1.64
C PRO A 33 -9.20 -8.06 -2.64
N ALA A 34 -9.57 -8.83 -3.65
CA ALA A 34 -10.53 -8.38 -4.66
C ALA A 34 -11.93 -8.19 -4.05
N GLU A 35 -12.25 -8.97 -3.02
CA GLU A 35 -13.50 -8.94 -2.26
C GLU A 35 -13.69 -7.62 -1.51
N TRP A 36 -12.61 -6.87 -1.26
CA TRP A 36 -12.67 -5.56 -0.60
C TRP A 36 -12.87 -4.43 -1.60
N LEU A 37 -12.81 -4.71 -2.91
CA LEU A 37 -13.04 -3.72 -3.96
C LEU A 37 -14.52 -3.64 -4.33
N LYS A 38 -14.94 -2.41 -4.63
CA LYS A 38 -16.23 -2.09 -5.25
C LYS A 38 -16.02 -1.98 -6.76
N LYS A 39 -17.04 -2.34 -7.54
CA LYS A 39 -17.01 -2.26 -9.02
C LYS A 39 -16.72 -0.84 -9.55
N GLU A 40 -17.13 0.17 -8.79
CA GLU A 40 -16.98 1.57 -9.15
C GLU A 40 -15.88 2.26 -8.32
N LYS A 41 -16.26 3.26 -7.53
CA LYS A 41 -15.33 4.06 -6.75
C LYS A 41 -14.92 3.33 -5.47
N ASN A 42 -13.62 3.27 -5.26
CA ASN A 42 -13.00 2.76 -4.05
C ASN A 42 -12.39 3.93 -3.28
N GLU A 43 -12.51 3.91 -1.96
CA GLU A 43 -11.83 4.87 -1.09
C GLU A 43 -10.54 4.24 -0.57
N MET A 44 -9.46 5.01 -0.58
CA MET A 44 -8.19 4.63 0.00
C MET A 44 -7.74 5.72 0.97
N VAL A 45 -7.40 5.31 2.18
CA VAL A 45 -6.83 6.17 3.21
C VAL A 45 -5.43 5.68 3.53
N VAL A 46 -4.46 6.60 3.55
CA VAL A 46 -3.07 6.28 3.88
C VAL A 46 -2.61 7.18 5.01
N LEU A 47 -2.13 6.56 6.09
CA LEU A 47 -1.30 7.23 7.08
C LEU A 47 0.15 7.12 6.62
N GLU A 48 0.84 8.24 6.50
CA GLU A 48 2.24 8.33 6.07
C GLU A 48 3.03 9.08 7.16
N LEU A 49 4.16 8.52 7.60
CA LEU A 49 4.97 9.05 8.71
C LEU A 49 6.37 9.58 8.31
N ILE A 50 6.89 9.30 7.12
CA ILE A 50 8.29 9.59 6.72
C ILE A 50 8.40 10.39 5.39
N LYS A 51 7.54 10.13 4.42
CA LYS A 51 7.45 10.78 3.09
C LYS A 51 6.04 11.30 2.76
N PRO A 52 5.52 12.32 3.47
CA PRO A 52 4.13 12.75 3.36
C PRO A 52 3.79 13.46 2.03
N GLN A 53 4.79 13.79 1.21
CA GLN A 53 4.57 14.42 -0.10
C GLN A 53 4.11 13.43 -1.18
N GLN A 54 4.22 12.11 -0.93
CA GLN A 54 3.74 11.10 -1.86
C GLN A 54 2.22 11.00 -1.80
N LYS A 55 1.57 11.07 -2.97
CA LYS A 55 0.10 11.03 -3.10
C LYS A 55 -0.40 9.93 -4.05
N VAL A 56 0.50 9.26 -4.76
CA VAL A 56 0.14 8.26 -5.76
C VAL A 56 0.62 6.89 -5.31
N LEU A 57 -0.31 5.93 -5.34
CA LEU A 57 -0.03 4.52 -5.08
C LEU A 57 -0.38 3.70 -6.32
N SER A 58 0.55 2.87 -6.77
CA SER A 58 0.37 2.01 -7.94
C SER A 58 0.04 0.58 -7.53
N SER A 59 -0.76 -0.10 -8.34
CA SER A 59 -0.98 -1.55 -8.22
C SER A 59 0.00 -2.32 -9.11
N LEU A 60 0.31 -3.55 -8.71
CA LEU A 60 1.13 -4.50 -9.47
C LEU A 60 0.36 -5.82 -9.53
N SER A 61 0.52 -6.57 -10.62
CA SER A 61 -0.09 -7.90 -10.78
C SER A 61 0.64 -9.00 -10.00
N LYS A 62 1.90 -8.78 -9.62
CA LYS A 62 2.71 -9.70 -8.81
C LYS A 62 3.30 -8.99 -7.59
N PRO A 63 3.41 -9.66 -6.44
CA PRO A 63 3.98 -9.07 -5.23
C PRO A 63 5.52 -9.01 -5.30
N ILE A 64 6.10 -8.10 -4.51
CA ILE A 64 7.55 -8.00 -4.28
C ILE A 64 7.77 -8.22 -2.78
N LEU A 65 8.38 -9.35 -2.42
CA LEU A 65 8.51 -9.82 -1.03
C LEU A 65 9.97 -10.04 -0.60
N ASN A 66 10.92 -9.72 -1.46
CA ASN A 66 12.34 -10.08 -1.33
C ASN A 66 13.29 -8.92 -1.71
N GLU A 67 12.85 -7.67 -1.61
CA GLU A 67 13.65 -6.49 -1.99
C GLU A 67 13.94 -5.62 -0.75
N LEU A 68 15.23 -5.47 -0.46
CA LEU A 68 15.75 -4.53 0.55
C LEU A 68 16.07 -3.21 -0.14
N ARG A 69 15.80 -2.09 0.54
CA ARG A 69 16.12 -0.74 0.06
C ARG A 69 17.27 -0.13 0.82
#